data_AF-A0A640KFW3-F1
#
_entry.id   AF-A0A640KFW3-F1
#
_cell.length_a   1.000
_cell.length_b   1.000
_cell.length_c   1.000
_cell.angle_alpha   90.00
_cell.angle_beta   90.00
_cell.angle_gamma   90.00
#
_symmetry.space_group_name_H-M   'P 1'
#
loop_
_entity.id
_entity.type
_entity.pdbx_description
1 polymer ?
#
loop_
_entity_poly.entity_id
_entity_poly.type
_entity_poly.pdbx_seq_one_letter_code
_entity_poly.pdbx_strand_id
1 'polypeptide(L)'
;MGCGSSSQNADASAFNKEVKALSADMKTCFATIDAEVLGPHKEEAKAKLVFTYGKTANIFLLTTQPFHKPQGQQKPEGEEKVTEVDDKQAPAVEEIRWTIFNDSKNDATVEATFFRAAALRAARAHGAAEDAKSPVEIDVSEGRYVKAKVTVPAGATVAFVEGPIKGYMWRCMVFDPKTSAFEPAVAVG
;
A
#
# COMPACT_ATOMS: atom_id res chain seq x y z
N MET A 1 -5.00 -23.44 3.59
CA MET A 1 -4.03 -22.49 4.19
C MET A 1 -3.11 -22.02 3.08
N GLY A 2 -3.29 -20.81 2.56
CA GLY A 2 -2.44 -20.23 1.51
C GLY A 2 -1.63 -19.08 2.07
N CYS A 3 -0.34 -19.30 2.34
CA CYS A 3 0.63 -18.25 2.63
C CYS A 3 1.27 -17.81 1.32
N GLY A 4 0.99 -16.59 0.85
CA GLY A 4 1.69 -16.00 -0.29
C GLY A 4 3.03 -15.42 0.15
N SER A 5 4.13 -16.11 -0.13
CA SER A 5 5.47 -15.54 -0.16
C SER A 5 5.75 -14.98 -1.56
N SER A 6 6.43 -13.84 -1.66
CA SER A 6 6.79 -13.25 -2.95
C SER A 6 7.72 -14.17 -3.75
N SER A 7 7.16 -14.93 -4.68
CA SER A 7 7.89 -15.50 -5.80
C SER A 7 7.63 -14.64 -7.03
N GLN A 8 8.70 -14.10 -7.62
CA GLN A 8 8.69 -13.46 -8.93
C GLN A 8 8.11 -14.42 -9.95
N ASN A 9 6.88 -14.17 -10.44
CA ASN A 9 6.40 -14.40 -11.81
C ASN A 9 4.87 -14.48 -11.89
N ALA A 10 4.24 -13.32 -12.11
CA ALA A 10 3.16 -13.05 -13.08
C ALA A 10 2.76 -11.57 -12.89
N ASP A 11 3.61 -10.65 -13.36
CA ASP A 11 3.41 -9.20 -13.19
C ASP A 11 2.13 -8.71 -13.89
N ALA A 12 1.02 -8.72 -13.16
CA ALA A 12 -0.12 -7.83 -13.42
C ALA A 12 0.11 -6.47 -12.73
N SER A 13 1.31 -5.91 -12.92
CA SER A 13 1.68 -4.57 -12.44
C SER A 13 1.65 -3.60 -13.60
N ALA A 14 1.03 -2.43 -13.42
CA ALA A 14 1.02 -1.42 -14.47
C ALA A 14 1.08 -0.01 -13.89
N PHE A 15 1.82 0.86 -14.55
CA PHE A 15 1.82 2.30 -14.26
C PHE A 15 0.55 2.95 -14.81
N ASN A 16 0.02 3.97 -14.14
CA ASN A 16 -1.16 4.72 -14.62
C ASN A 16 -0.96 5.21 -16.08
N LYS A 17 0.23 5.73 -16.42
CA LYS A 17 0.58 6.12 -17.80
C LYS A 17 0.58 4.95 -18.80
N GLU A 18 0.84 3.73 -18.34
CA GLU A 18 0.88 2.51 -19.15
C GLU A 18 -0.47 1.77 -19.22
N VAL A 19 -1.48 2.24 -18.48
CA VAL A 19 -2.85 1.69 -18.50
C VAL A 19 -3.39 1.62 -19.93
N LYS A 20 -2.93 2.50 -20.83
CA LYS A 20 -3.27 2.47 -22.26
C LYS A 20 -2.90 1.16 -22.98
N ALA A 21 -1.98 0.35 -22.48
CA ALA A 21 -1.57 -0.94 -23.08
C ALA A 21 -2.18 -2.18 -22.39
N LEU A 22 -2.92 -2.01 -21.29
CA LEU A 22 -3.47 -3.13 -20.54
C LEU A 22 -4.79 -3.65 -21.13
N SER A 23 -5.19 -4.84 -20.67
CA SER A 23 -6.53 -5.41 -20.92
C SER A 23 -7.63 -4.37 -20.63
N ALA A 24 -8.73 -4.43 -21.39
CA ALA A 24 -9.87 -3.53 -21.21
C ALA A 24 -10.36 -3.45 -19.76
N ASP A 25 -10.35 -4.59 -19.06
CA ASP A 25 -10.78 -4.71 -17.67
C ASP A 25 -9.91 -3.88 -16.71
N MET A 26 -8.57 -3.96 -16.81
CA MET A 26 -7.69 -3.10 -16.01
C MET A 26 -7.90 -1.61 -16.32
N LYS A 27 -8.07 -1.23 -17.59
CA LYS A 27 -8.37 0.19 -17.95
C LYS A 27 -9.62 0.70 -17.26
N THR A 28 -10.66 -0.12 -17.19
CA THR A 28 -11.91 0.24 -16.52
C THR A 28 -11.74 0.35 -15.00
N CYS A 29 -10.98 -0.55 -14.37
CA CYS A 29 -10.70 -0.49 -12.93
C CYS A 29 -9.91 0.78 -12.54
N PHE A 30 -8.98 1.23 -13.40
CA PHE A 30 -8.21 2.45 -13.12
C PHE A 30 -9.05 3.72 -13.26
N ALA A 31 -10.07 3.74 -14.11
CA ALA A 31 -10.98 4.88 -14.24
C ALA A 31 -11.84 5.12 -12.98
N THR A 32 -12.01 4.08 -12.15
CA THR A 32 -12.78 4.13 -10.90
C THR A 32 -11.94 4.43 -9.67
N ILE A 33 -10.61 4.49 -9.80
CA ILE A 33 -9.73 4.86 -8.69
C ILE A 33 -9.94 6.33 -8.34
N ASP A 34 -10.09 6.61 -7.05
CA ASP A 34 -10.16 7.97 -6.56
C ASP A 34 -8.79 8.66 -6.67
N ALA A 35 -8.66 9.50 -7.69
CA ALA A 35 -7.45 10.26 -7.97
C ALA A 35 -7.11 11.26 -6.85
N GLU A 36 -8.08 11.71 -6.06
CA GLU A 36 -7.84 12.62 -4.94
C GLU A 36 -7.08 11.91 -3.82
N VAL A 37 -7.39 10.64 -3.55
CA VAL A 37 -6.66 9.83 -2.55
C VAL A 37 -5.18 9.64 -2.93
N LEU A 38 -4.89 9.60 -4.24
CA LEU A 38 -3.53 9.50 -4.80
C LEU A 38 -2.80 10.85 -4.94
N GLY A 39 -3.53 11.96 -4.87
CA GLY A 39 -2.96 13.31 -4.82
C GLY A 39 -2.04 13.63 -6.01
N PRO A 40 -0.91 14.35 -5.77
CA PRO A 40 -0.03 14.81 -6.85
C PRO A 40 0.69 13.67 -7.59
N HIS A 41 0.78 12.49 -6.99
CA HIS A 41 1.49 11.34 -7.56
C HIS A 41 0.57 10.39 -8.35
N LYS A 42 -0.70 10.76 -8.57
CA LYS A 42 -1.69 9.91 -9.26
C LYS A 42 -1.22 9.41 -10.64
N GLU A 43 -0.50 10.24 -11.39
CA GLU A 43 0.00 9.91 -12.73
C GLU A 43 1.15 8.89 -12.70
N GLU A 44 1.83 8.78 -11.56
CA GLU A 44 2.98 7.88 -11.35
C GLU A 44 2.59 6.64 -10.54
N ALA A 45 1.34 6.57 -10.08
CA ALA A 45 0.83 5.45 -9.34
C ALA A 45 0.95 4.16 -10.15
N LYS A 46 1.49 3.13 -9.51
CA LYS A 46 1.47 1.77 -10.05
C LYS A 46 0.35 0.99 -9.38
N ALA A 47 -0.51 0.33 -10.13
CA ALA A 47 -1.40 -0.67 -9.55
C ALA A 47 -0.85 -2.06 -9.77
N LYS A 48 -0.98 -2.90 -8.75
CA LYS A 48 -0.79 -4.34 -8.84
C LYS A 48 -2.07 -5.02 -8.38
N LEU A 49 -2.59 -5.96 -9.16
CA LEU A 49 -3.63 -6.87 -8.69
C LEU A 49 -3.00 -7.81 -7.64
N VAL A 50 -3.60 -7.85 -6.45
CA VAL A 50 -2.97 -8.53 -5.31
C VAL A 50 -3.86 -9.55 -4.63
N PHE A 51 -5.18 -9.38 -4.70
CA PHE A 51 -6.10 -10.42 -4.30
C PHE A 51 -7.26 -10.56 -5.28
N THR A 52 -7.75 -11.78 -5.41
CA THR A 52 -8.97 -12.11 -6.13
C THR A 52 -9.90 -12.94 -5.25
N TYR A 53 -11.20 -12.68 -5.32
CA TYR A 53 -12.22 -13.51 -4.70
C TYR A 53 -13.33 -13.81 -5.72
N GLY A 54 -13.60 -15.11 -5.93
CA GLY A 54 -14.48 -15.54 -7.00
C GLY A 54 -13.98 -15.09 -8.38
N LYS A 55 -14.90 -14.64 -9.24
CA LYS A 55 -14.60 -14.22 -10.63
C LYS A 55 -14.51 -12.70 -10.82
N THR A 56 -14.94 -11.91 -9.83
CA THR A 56 -15.24 -10.49 -10.03
C THR A 56 -14.76 -9.59 -8.90
N ALA A 57 -14.30 -10.13 -7.77
CA ALA A 57 -13.78 -9.30 -6.70
C ALA A 57 -12.26 -9.19 -6.82
N ASN A 58 -11.80 -8.03 -7.27
CA ASN A 58 -10.39 -7.73 -7.44
C ASN A 58 -9.97 -6.67 -6.43
N ILE A 59 -8.86 -6.93 -5.73
CA ILE A 59 -8.26 -5.95 -4.82
C ILE A 59 -6.91 -5.57 -5.40
N PHE A 60 -6.73 -4.27 -5.59
CA PHE A 60 -5.51 -3.69 -6.15
C PHE A 60 -4.72 -2.97 -5.06
N LEU A 61 -3.40 -3.12 -5.12
CA LEU A 61 -2.45 -2.31 -4.38
C LEU A 61 -1.94 -1.20 -5.30
N LEU A 62 -2.15 0.04 -4.91
CA LEU A 62 -1.62 1.22 -5.57
C LEU A 62 -0.40 1.71 -4.80
N THR A 63 0.71 1.91 -5.50
CA THR A 63 1.94 2.44 -4.90
C THR A 63 2.32 3.79 -5.49
N THR A 64 2.59 4.75 -4.62
CA THR A 64 3.07 6.10 -4.97
C THR A 64 4.24 6.51 -4.07
N GLN A 65 4.86 7.66 -4.38
CA GLN A 65 5.67 8.37 -3.40
C GLN A 65 4.83 8.77 -2.18
N PRO A 66 5.43 8.88 -0.98
CA PRO A 66 4.77 9.37 0.22
C PRO A 66 4.43 10.85 0.09
N PHE A 67 3.41 11.31 0.82
CA PHE A 67 3.04 12.73 0.84
C PHE A 67 3.79 13.54 1.89
N HIS A 68 4.27 12.89 2.96
CA HIS A 68 5.13 13.57 3.91
C HIS A 68 6.49 13.84 3.29
N LYS A 69 7.11 14.96 3.68
CA LYS A 69 8.53 15.13 3.42
C LYS A 69 9.27 14.02 4.18
N PRO A 70 10.18 13.26 3.55
CA PRO A 70 11.07 12.38 4.28
C PRO A 70 11.68 13.20 5.42
N GLN A 71 11.76 12.64 6.62
CA GLN A 71 12.59 13.27 7.65
C GLN A 71 14.02 13.22 7.12
N GLY A 72 14.42 14.29 6.43
CA GLY A 72 15.81 14.50 6.07
C GLY A 72 16.61 14.39 7.37
N GLN A 73 17.67 13.60 7.36
CA GLN A 73 18.76 13.81 8.32
C GLN A 73 18.96 15.32 8.40
N GLN A 74 18.74 15.90 9.57
CA GLN A 74 19.21 17.25 9.84
C GLN A 74 20.69 17.22 9.47
N LYS A 75 21.05 17.82 8.32
CA LYS A 75 22.43 18.26 8.13
C LYS A 75 22.66 19.22 9.29
N PRO A 76 23.62 18.96 10.20
CA PRO A 76 24.06 20.01 11.09
C PRO A 76 24.63 21.10 10.18
N GLU A 77 23.94 22.23 10.08
CA GLU A 77 24.56 23.45 9.59
C GLU A 77 25.56 23.89 10.67
N GLY A 78 26.82 23.54 10.48
CA GLY A 78 27.89 23.92 11.41
C GLY A 78 29.16 23.09 11.26
N GLU A 79 30.05 23.60 10.41
CA GLU A 79 31.52 23.57 10.54
C GLU A 79 32.35 22.28 10.33
N GLU A 80 33.32 22.50 9.44
CA GLU A 80 34.68 21.94 9.33
C GLU A 80 34.92 20.49 8.90
N LYS A 81 35.76 20.39 7.86
CA LYS A 81 36.47 19.19 7.41
C LYS A 81 37.10 18.47 8.60
N VAL A 82 37.00 17.14 8.64
CA VAL A 82 38.13 16.19 8.76
C VAL A 82 37.64 14.73 8.82
N THR A 83 38.31 13.92 7.98
CA THR A 83 38.46 12.45 7.93
C THR A 83 37.27 11.53 7.62
N GLU A 84 37.47 10.81 6.52
CA GLU A 84 36.92 9.51 6.16
C GLU A 84 36.78 8.57 7.36
N VAL A 85 35.54 8.18 7.66
CA VAL A 85 35.25 6.84 8.16
C VAL A 85 34.25 6.25 7.18
N ASP A 86 34.67 5.17 6.54
CA ASP A 86 33.91 4.32 5.64
C ASP A 86 32.77 3.63 6.41
N ASP A 87 31.76 4.40 6.80
CA ASP A 87 30.46 3.87 7.15
C ASP A 87 29.76 3.57 5.84
N LYS A 88 29.74 2.28 5.48
CA LYS A 88 28.80 1.73 4.49
C LYS A 88 27.38 2.05 4.97
N GLN A 89 26.92 3.24 4.64
CA GLN A 89 25.55 3.66 4.83
C GLN A 89 24.72 2.70 3.97
N ALA A 90 24.03 1.77 4.63
CA ALA A 90 23.06 0.93 3.96
C ALA A 90 22.13 1.86 3.17
N PRO A 91 21.82 1.56 1.90
CA PRO A 91 21.05 2.47 1.06
C PRO A 91 19.77 2.86 1.79
N ALA A 92 19.51 4.18 1.83
CA ALA A 92 18.29 4.72 2.40
C ALA A 92 17.12 3.99 1.76
N VAL A 93 16.29 3.37 2.59
CA VAL A 93 15.17 2.57 2.13
C VAL A 93 14.15 3.54 1.58
N GLU A 94 13.87 3.47 0.28
CA GLU A 94 12.88 4.34 -0.33
C GLU A 94 11.55 4.19 0.41
N GLU A 95 11.03 5.31 0.90
CA GLU A 95 9.70 5.35 1.49
C GLU A 95 8.67 5.21 0.38
N ILE A 96 7.65 4.39 0.62
CA ILE A 96 6.57 4.13 -0.32
C ILE A 96 5.24 4.32 0.38
N ARG A 97 4.24 4.75 -0.37
CA ARG A 97 2.87 4.83 0.09
C ARG A 97 2.03 3.77 -0.58
N TRP A 98 1.27 3.05 0.23
CA TRP A 98 0.34 2.02 -0.19
C TRP A 98 -1.09 2.53 -0.02
N THR A 99 -1.87 2.38 -1.08
CA THR A 99 -3.30 2.66 -1.13
C THR A 99 -3.99 1.42 -1.67
N ILE A 100 -5.12 1.04 -1.10
CA ILE A 100 -5.89 -0.13 -1.53
C ILE A 100 -7.09 0.34 -2.34
N PHE A 101 -7.31 -0.27 -3.49
CA PHE A 101 -8.53 -0.11 -4.27
C PHE A 101 -9.30 -1.42 -4.30
N ASN A 102 -10.56 -1.37 -3.87
CA ASN A 102 -11.49 -2.50 -3.92
C ASN A 102 -12.41 -2.34 -5.14
N ASP A 103 -12.10 -3.06 -6.22
CA ASP A 103 -12.89 -3.07 -7.45
C ASP A 103 -14.10 -4.02 -7.37
N SER A 104 -14.29 -4.68 -6.23
CA SER A 104 -15.41 -5.60 -6.04
C SER A 104 -16.70 -4.87 -5.69
N LYS A 105 -17.80 -5.62 -5.79
CA LYS A 105 -19.14 -5.18 -5.36
C LYS A 105 -19.40 -5.38 -3.87
N ASN A 106 -18.43 -5.93 -3.13
CA ASN A 106 -18.58 -6.27 -1.72
C ASN A 106 -17.49 -5.61 -0.90
N ASP A 107 -17.74 -5.43 0.39
CA ASP A 107 -16.73 -4.87 1.29
C ASP A 107 -15.59 -5.87 1.51
N ALA A 108 -14.38 -5.32 1.65
CA ALA A 108 -13.18 -6.09 1.93
C ALA A 108 -12.51 -5.60 3.21
N THR A 109 -11.77 -6.49 3.87
CA THR A 109 -10.86 -6.14 4.96
C THR A 109 -9.47 -6.61 4.60
N VAL A 110 -8.52 -5.67 4.59
CA VAL A 110 -7.10 -5.96 4.37
C VAL A 110 -6.38 -5.87 5.70
N GLU A 111 -5.58 -6.88 6.00
CA GLU A 111 -4.70 -6.92 7.17
C GLU A 111 -3.29 -7.25 6.71
N ALA A 112 -2.33 -6.42 7.11
CA ALA A 112 -0.92 -6.61 6.80
C ALA A 112 -0.06 -6.54 8.06
N THR A 113 0.91 -7.43 8.17
CA THR A 113 1.99 -7.39 9.15
C THR A 113 3.28 -7.03 8.43
N PHE A 114 3.88 -5.91 8.81
CA PHE A 114 5.13 -5.40 8.26
C PHE A 114 6.28 -5.70 9.21
N PHE A 115 7.39 -6.20 8.67
CA PHE A 115 8.60 -6.50 9.44
C PHE A 115 9.62 -5.39 9.28
N ARG A 116 10.36 -5.08 10.36
CA ARG A 116 11.38 -4.02 10.37
C ARG A 116 10.82 -2.66 9.90
N ALA A 117 9.61 -2.35 10.37
CA ALA A 117 8.77 -1.26 9.87
C ALA A 117 8.54 -0.16 10.94
N ALA A 118 9.54 0.12 11.78
CA ALA A 118 9.38 1.04 12.91
C ALA A 118 8.97 2.47 12.52
N ALA A 119 9.27 2.91 11.29
CA ALA A 119 8.89 4.22 10.76
C ALA A 119 7.60 4.19 9.91
N LEU A 120 6.94 3.03 9.80
CA LEU A 120 5.69 2.88 9.07
C LEU A 120 4.55 3.54 9.85
N ARG A 121 3.69 4.25 9.14
CA ARG A 121 2.54 4.95 9.72
C ARG A 121 1.30 4.76 8.88
N ALA A 122 0.15 5.09 9.47
CA ALA A 122 -1.12 5.05 8.77
C ALA A 122 -1.12 6.17 7.73
N ALA A 123 -1.36 5.81 6.47
CA ALA A 123 -1.53 6.81 5.44
C ALA A 123 -2.88 7.52 5.60
N ARG A 124 -2.96 8.73 5.06
CA ARG A 124 -4.18 9.53 5.01
C ARG A 124 -4.43 10.00 3.60
N ALA A 125 -5.69 10.19 3.21
CA ALA A 125 -6.03 10.79 1.92
C ALA A 125 -5.30 12.12 1.71
N HIS A 126 -5.02 12.48 0.45
CA HIS A 126 -4.38 13.75 0.15
C HIS A 126 -5.25 14.91 0.66
N GLY A 127 -4.64 15.93 1.28
CA GLY A 127 -5.38 17.08 1.82
C GLY A 127 -6.19 16.79 3.09
N ALA A 128 -6.16 15.57 3.64
CA ALA A 128 -6.74 15.31 4.95
C ALA A 128 -6.01 16.12 6.03
N ALA A 129 -6.77 16.64 7.00
CA ALA A 129 -6.21 17.39 8.12
C ALA A 129 -5.23 16.55 8.95
N GLU A 130 -4.27 17.20 9.62
CA GLU A 130 -3.24 16.51 10.41
C GLU A 130 -3.80 15.76 11.64
N ASP A 131 -5.00 16.10 12.08
CA ASP A 131 -5.73 15.47 13.18
C ASP A 131 -6.81 14.50 12.70
N ALA A 132 -7.02 14.38 11.38
CA ALA A 132 -8.00 13.45 10.83
C ALA A 132 -7.66 12.01 11.24
N LYS A 133 -8.64 11.34 11.86
CA LYS A 133 -8.51 9.94 12.24
C LYS A 133 -8.32 9.10 10.98
N SER A 134 -7.22 8.35 10.91
CA SER A 134 -7.04 7.39 9.82
C SER A 134 -8.05 6.24 9.97
N PRO A 135 -8.64 5.75 8.87
CA PRO A 135 -9.46 4.54 8.90
C PRO A 135 -8.63 3.26 9.14
N VAL A 136 -7.31 3.38 9.21
CA VAL A 136 -6.38 2.27 9.37
C VAL A 136 -6.04 2.08 10.83
N GLU A 137 -6.35 0.91 11.36
CA GLU A 137 -5.96 0.49 12.69
C GLU A 137 -4.51 0.01 12.65
N ILE A 138 -3.63 0.66 13.41
CA ILE A 138 -2.22 0.26 13.54
C ILE A 138 -1.92 -0.20 14.96
N ASP A 139 -1.29 -1.37 15.05
CA ASP A 139 -0.73 -1.93 16.27
C ASP A 139 0.79 -2.10 16.10
N VAL A 140 1.55 -1.41 16.95
CA VAL A 140 3.02 -1.44 16.96
C VAL A 140 3.46 -2.33 18.12
N SER A 141 3.90 -3.55 17.82
CA SER A 141 4.38 -4.47 18.85
C SER A 141 5.89 -4.35 19.03
N GLU A 142 6.33 -3.80 20.18
CA GLU A 142 7.71 -3.80 20.70
C GLU A 142 8.82 -3.57 19.65
N GLY A 143 8.58 -2.70 18.66
CA GLY A 143 9.55 -2.33 17.63
C GLY A 143 9.93 -3.43 16.61
N ARG A 144 9.31 -4.61 16.65
CA ARG A 144 9.69 -5.74 15.75
C ARG A 144 8.79 -5.86 14.52
N TYR A 145 7.49 -5.62 14.67
CA TYR A 145 6.55 -5.64 13.57
C TYR A 145 5.43 -4.62 13.78
N VAL A 146 4.86 -4.15 12.68
CA VAL A 146 3.70 -3.26 12.64
C VAL A 146 2.55 -4.02 11.99
N LYS A 147 1.40 -4.12 12.68
CA LYS A 147 0.17 -4.64 12.07
C LYS A 147 -0.70 -3.46 11.65
N ALA A 148 -1.20 -3.50 10.44
CA ALA A 148 -2.18 -2.54 9.94
C ALA A 148 -3.41 -3.28 9.42
N LYS A 149 -4.59 -2.76 9.73
CA LYS A 149 -5.87 -3.30 9.28
C LYS A 149 -6.77 -2.18 8.79
N VAL A 150 -7.46 -2.42 7.68
CA VAL A 150 -8.40 -1.47 7.10
C VAL A 150 -9.59 -2.18 6.46
N THR A 151 -10.78 -1.61 6.63
CA THR A 151 -11.96 -1.98 5.84
C THR A 151 -12.01 -1.11 4.60
N VAL A 152 -12.16 -1.73 3.44
CA VAL A 152 -12.22 -1.07 2.13
C VAL A 152 -13.59 -1.36 1.54
N PRO A 153 -14.53 -0.40 1.55
CA PRO A 153 -15.85 -0.58 0.98
C PRO A 153 -15.80 -0.95 -0.51
N ALA A 154 -16.88 -1.57 -1.00
CA ALA A 154 -17.05 -1.85 -2.43
C ALA A 154 -16.82 -0.58 -3.29
N GLY A 155 -15.99 -0.68 -4.32
CA GLY A 155 -15.66 0.43 -5.22
C GLY A 155 -14.80 1.54 -4.62
N ALA A 156 -14.33 1.42 -3.37
CA ALA A 156 -13.61 2.49 -2.69
C ALA A 156 -12.08 2.40 -2.86
N THR A 157 -11.43 3.56 -2.83
CA THR A 157 -9.97 3.72 -2.75
C THR A 157 -9.61 4.25 -1.37
N VAL A 158 -8.76 3.55 -0.62
CA VAL A 158 -8.42 3.89 0.77
C VAL A 158 -6.92 3.93 0.97
N ALA A 159 -6.41 5.06 1.44
CA ALA A 159 -5.01 5.19 1.85
C ALA A 159 -4.72 4.25 3.03
N PHE A 160 -3.67 3.43 2.93
CA PHE A 160 -3.40 2.38 3.90
C PHE A 160 -2.19 2.70 4.78
N VAL A 161 -0.98 2.61 4.24
CA VAL A 161 0.26 2.86 5.02
C VAL A 161 1.26 3.65 4.20
N GLU A 162 2.15 4.36 4.89
CA GLU A 162 3.28 5.03 4.26
C GLU A 162 4.55 4.89 5.11
N GLY A 163 5.70 4.81 4.44
CA GLY A 163 7.01 4.67 5.06
C GLY A 163 7.87 3.59 4.39
N PRO A 164 8.98 3.19 5.03
CA PRO A 164 9.88 2.18 4.46
C PRO A 164 9.29 0.78 4.62
N ILE A 165 9.10 0.07 3.51
CA ILE A 165 8.55 -1.30 3.47
C ILE A 165 9.60 -2.27 2.90
N LYS A 166 10.13 -3.16 3.75
CA LYS A 166 11.13 -4.17 3.35
C LYS A 166 10.58 -5.59 3.23
N GLY A 167 9.59 -5.92 4.04
CA GLY A 167 9.02 -7.25 4.10
C GLY A 167 7.67 -7.20 4.81
N TYR A 168 6.72 -7.95 4.29
CA TYR A 168 5.36 -7.96 4.79
C TYR A 168 4.72 -9.32 4.56
N MET A 169 3.71 -9.62 5.36
CA MET A 169 2.69 -10.61 5.07
C MET A 169 1.35 -9.93 5.12
N TRP A 170 0.41 -10.38 4.32
CA TRP A 170 -0.92 -9.81 4.31
C TRP A 170 -1.97 -10.82 3.89
N ARG A 171 -3.20 -10.50 4.25
CA ARG A 171 -4.39 -11.23 3.86
C ARG A 171 -5.51 -10.25 3.54
N CYS A 172 -6.42 -10.71 2.70
CA CYS A 172 -7.65 -9.99 2.43
C CYS A 172 -8.84 -10.92 2.66
N MET A 173 -9.86 -10.40 3.34
CA MET A 173 -11.14 -11.05 3.53
C MET A 173 -12.20 -10.26 2.79
N VAL A 174 -13.08 -10.90 2.03
CA VAL A 174 -14.14 -10.25 1.26
C VAL A 174 -15.48 -10.76 1.78
N PHE A 175 -16.44 -9.86 1.99
CA PHE A 175 -17.80 -10.25 2.36
C PHE A 175 -18.46 -11.00 1.19
N ASP A 176 -18.87 -12.24 1.41
CA ASP A 176 -19.66 -13.00 0.44
C ASP A 176 -21.15 -12.94 0.84
N PRO A 177 -22.00 -12.26 0.07
CA PRO A 177 -23.44 -12.22 0.36
C PRO A 177 -24.10 -13.59 0.28
N LYS A 178 -23.50 -14.58 -0.41
CA LYS A 178 -24.05 -15.94 -0.51
C LYS A 178 -23.90 -16.71 0.80
N THR A 179 -22.75 -16.58 1.46
CA THR A 179 -22.49 -17.23 2.76
C THR A 179 -22.80 -16.31 3.94
N SER A 180 -23.07 -15.02 3.69
CA SER A 180 -23.24 -13.98 4.71
C SER A 180 -22.05 -13.87 5.67
N ALA A 181 -20.85 -14.15 5.17
CA ALA A 181 -19.62 -14.20 5.94
C ALA A 181 -18.44 -13.56 5.19
N PHE A 182 -17.39 -13.20 5.92
CA PHE A 182 -16.12 -12.78 5.33
C PHE A 182 -15.27 -14.00 4.98
N GLU A 183 -14.97 -14.15 3.69
CA GLU A 183 -14.24 -15.26 3.12
C GLU A 183 -12.84 -14.83 2.67
N PRO A 184 -11.82 -15.71 2.76
CA PRO A 184 -10.46 -15.34 2.37
C PRO A 184 -10.34 -15.18 0.85
N ALA A 185 -9.81 -14.04 0.41
CA ALA A 185 -9.42 -13.83 -0.97
C ALA A 185 -8.07 -14.51 -1.26
N VAL A 186 -7.88 -14.95 -2.50
CA VAL A 186 -6.66 -15.61 -2.96
C VAL A 186 -5.65 -14.56 -3.40
N ALA A 187 -4.44 -14.64 -2.86
CA ALA A 187 -3.34 -13.76 -3.27
C ALA A 187 -2.93 -14.07 -4.72
N VAL A 188 -2.74 -13.02 -5.52
CA VAL A 188 -2.22 -13.12 -6.89
C VAL A 188 -0.72 -12.84 -6.84
N GLY A 189 0.09 -13.79 -7.30
CA GLY A 189 1.56 -13.72 -7.30
C GLY A 189 2.09 -12.78 -8.37
#